data_AF-A0A2D4NS73-F1
#
_entry.id   AF-A0A2D4NS73-F1
#
_cell.length_a   1.000
_cell.length_b   1.000
_cell.length_c   1.000
_cell.angle_alpha   90.00
_cell.angle_beta   90.00
_cell.angle_gamma   90.00
#
_symmetry.space_group_name_H-M   'P 1'
#
loop_
_entity.id
_entity.type
_entity.pdbx_description
1 polymer ?
#
loop_
_entity_poly.entity_id
_entity_poly.type
_entity_poly.pdbx_seq_one_letter_code
_entity_poly.pdbx_strand_id
1 'polypeptide(L)'
;RLESARAHRIRYLLVVSATEKESKSEIVLLGVDFPDESLATCTLGMVLPLWSDTQVFLDGDGGFSVTSGGQTRIFKPISVQTMWSALQVLHKACNEAVSNNYFPGGGALNWTEWYQKAVNSDQSCINEWLAMSDLESVRPTSPSIFSDQFVQNWSSG
;
A
#
# COMPACT_ATOMS: atom_id res chain seq x y z
N ARG A 1 2.70 3.09 11.52
CA ARG A 1 1.40 3.66 11.10
C ARG A 1 1.65 4.56 9.90
N LEU A 2 0.74 4.53 8.93
CA LEU A 2 0.78 5.41 7.77
C LEU A 2 -0.33 6.47 7.86
N GLU A 3 -0.18 7.52 7.06
CA GLU A 3 -1.29 8.40 6.71
C GLU A 3 -2.36 7.63 5.92
N SER A 4 -3.62 8.08 6.00
CA SER A 4 -4.72 7.55 5.20
C SER A 4 -5.53 8.67 4.57
N ALA A 5 -6.01 8.44 3.36
CA ALA A 5 -6.82 9.40 2.61
C ALA A 5 -8.22 9.62 3.21
N ARG A 6 -8.70 8.75 4.10
CA ARG A 6 -10.03 8.83 4.71
C ARG A 6 -9.93 9.04 6.22
N ALA A 7 -10.71 9.98 6.73
CA ALA A 7 -10.88 10.15 8.17
C ALA A 7 -11.34 8.83 8.81
N HIS A 8 -10.70 8.45 9.93
CA HIS A 8 -11.00 7.25 10.74
C HIS A 8 -10.53 5.88 10.22
N ARG A 9 -9.74 5.83 9.13
CA ARG A 9 -9.07 4.58 8.74
C ARG A 9 -7.63 4.58 9.23
N ILE A 10 -7.26 3.55 9.98
CA ILE A 10 -5.86 3.35 10.38
C ILE A 10 -5.23 2.30 9.48
N ARG A 11 -4.02 2.62 9.00
CA ARG A 11 -3.23 1.74 8.16
C ARG A 11 -1.88 1.50 8.80
N TYR A 12 -1.48 0.24 8.85
CA TYR A 12 -0.17 -0.19 9.33
C TYR A 12 0.58 -0.90 8.22
N LEU A 13 1.80 -0.44 7.98
CA LEU A 13 2.79 -1.22 7.26
C LEU A 13 3.49 -2.11 8.28
N LEU A 14 3.44 -3.41 8.06
CA LEU A 14 4.16 -4.41 8.84
C LEU A 14 5.33 -4.94 8.01
N VAL A 15 6.51 -5.05 8.64
CA VAL A 15 7.65 -5.76 8.07
C VAL A 15 7.71 -7.12 8.76
N VAL A 16 7.44 -8.18 8.00
CA VAL A 16 7.40 -9.55 8.53
C VAL A 16 8.58 -10.33 7.95
N SER A 17 9.40 -10.89 8.85
CA SER A 17 10.54 -11.72 8.50
C SER A 17 10.27 -13.18 8.87
N ALA A 18 10.47 -14.08 7.92
CA ALA A 18 10.64 -15.50 8.20
C ALA A 18 12.13 -15.81 8.22
N THR A 19 12.61 -16.47 9.29
CA THR A 19 14.03 -16.81 9.44
C THR A 19 14.17 -18.31 9.46
N GLU A 20 14.91 -18.85 8.49
CA GLU A 20 15.33 -20.26 8.53
C GLU A 20 16.61 -20.42 9.38
N LYS A 21 16.92 -21.67 9.75
CA LYS A 21 18.05 -22.04 10.64
C LYS A 21 19.43 -21.52 10.20
N GLU A 22 19.60 -21.11 8.94
CA GLU A 22 20.87 -20.63 8.36
C GLU A 22 20.99 -19.09 8.27
N SER A 23 20.21 -18.31 9.03
CA SER A 23 20.26 -16.84 9.02
C SER A 23 19.85 -16.18 7.68
N LYS A 24 19.17 -16.93 6.82
CA LYS A 24 18.48 -16.38 5.64
C LYS A 24 17.14 -15.83 6.12
N SER A 25 16.99 -14.51 6.07
CA SER A 25 15.71 -13.86 6.35
C SER A 25 15.00 -13.59 5.03
N GLU A 26 13.76 -14.05 4.95
CA GLU A 26 12.85 -13.71 3.87
C GLU A 26 11.86 -12.68 4.39
N ILE A 27 11.72 -11.56 3.69
CA ILE A 27 10.93 -10.42 4.18
C ILE A 27 9.77 -10.14 3.24
N VAL A 28 8.60 -9.92 3.83
CA VAL A 28 7.39 -9.44 3.16
C VAL A 28 6.88 -8.19 3.86
N LEU A 29 6.39 -7.23 3.08
CA LEU A 29 5.63 -6.10 3.58
C LEU A 29 4.14 -6.43 3.53
N LEU A 30 3.46 -6.24 4.65
CA LEU A 30 2.01 -6.39 4.74
C LEU A 30 1.37 -5.04 5.01
N GLY A 31 0.38 -4.68 4.21
CA GLY A 31 -0.50 -3.55 4.47
C GLY A 31 -1.73 -4.02 5.20
N VAL A 32 -1.92 -3.56 6.44
CA VAL A 32 -3.04 -3.93 7.30
C VAL A 32 -3.93 -2.72 7.51
N ASP A 33 -5.23 -2.91 7.30
CA ASP A 33 -6.25 -1.89 7.48
C ASP A 33 -7.08 -2.18 8.74
N PHE A 34 -7.42 -1.12 9.45
CA PHE A 34 -8.42 -1.10 10.51
C PHE A 34 -9.56 -0.19 10.03
N PRO A 35 -10.63 -0.77 9.47
CA PRO A 35 -11.73 0.00 8.86
C PRO A 35 -12.49 0.86 9.88
N ASP A 36 -12.50 0.44 11.14
CA ASP A 36 -13.13 1.10 12.28
C ASP A 36 -12.17 1.04 13.46
N GLU A 37 -11.72 2.21 13.95
CA GLU A 37 -10.79 2.31 15.08
C GLU A 37 -11.38 1.77 16.39
N SER A 38 -12.71 1.66 16.49
CA SER A 38 -13.41 1.15 17.67
C SER A 38 -13.48 -0.37 17.73
N LEU A 39 -13.20 -1.06 16.61
CA LEU A 39 -13.23 -2.51 16.51
C LEU A 39 -11.81 -3.08 16.58
N ALA A 40 -11.64 -4.20 17.30
CA ALA A 40 -10.37 -4.92 17.37
C ALA A 40 -10.12 -5.84 16.14
N THR A 41 -10.79 -5.56 15.02
CA THR A 41 -10.69 -6.34 13.79
C THR A 41 -9.82 -5.59 12.77
N CYS A 42 -8.98 -6.36 12.08
CA CYS A 42 -8.16 -5.84 11.00
C CYS A 42 -8.26 -6.73 9.76
N THR A 43 -7.99 -6.14 8.61
CA THR A 43 -8.01 -6.81 7.32
C THR A 43 -6.65 -6.64 6.64
N LEU A 44 -6.31 -7.60 5.78
CA LEU A 44 -5.10 -7.55 4.99
C LEU A 44 -5.41 -6.90 3.64
N GLY A 45 -4.72 -5.80 3.32
CA GLY A 45 -4.97 -4.98 2.12
C GLY A 45 -3.86 -5.06 1.08
N MET A 46 -2.65 -5.45 1.49
CA MET A 46 -1.48 -5.54 0.61
C MET A 46 -0.50 -6.60 1.08
N VAL A 47 0.13 -7.28 0.12
CA VAL A 47 1.27 -8.17 0.32
C VAL A 47 2.32 -7.83 -0.73
N LEU A 48 3.53 -7.46 -0.30
CA LEU A 48 4.65 -7.16 -1.17
C LEU A 48 5.91 -7.91 -0.68
N PRO A 49 6.22 -9.07 -1.28
CA PRO A 49 7.47 -9.78 -1.01
C PRO A 49 8.68 -8.95 -1.46
N LEU A 50 9.79 -9.00 -0.73
CA LEU A 50 11.02 -8.28 -1.07
C LEU A 50 12.00 -9.20 -1.79
N TRP A 51 12.13 -9.01 -3.10
CA TRP A 51 13.02 -9.78 -3.96
C TRP A 51 14.37 -9.08 -4.12
N SER A 52 15.30 -9.72 -4.83
CA SER A 52 16.62 -9.15 -5.15
C SER A 52 16.57 -7.89 -6.01
N ASP A 53 15.46 -7.65 -6.72
CA ASP A 53 15.22 -6.41 -7.47
C ASP A 53 14.65 -5.27 -6.60
N THR A 54 14.53 -5.45 -5.28
CA THR A 54 13.94 -4.45 -4.39
C THR A 54 14.73 -3.14 -4.43
N GLN A 55 14.04 -2.05 -4.70
CA GLN A 55 14.56 -0.68 -4.65
C GLN A 55 13.70 0.18 -3.74
N VAL A 56 14.35 1.07 -2.99
CA VAL A 56 13.69 2.00 -2.07
C VAL A 56 14.08 3.42 -2.43
N PHE A 57 13.09 4.30 -2.61
CA PHE A 57 13.30 5.71 -2.94
C PHE A 57 12.60 6.60 -1.93
N LEU A 58 13.24 7.71 -1.58
CA LEU A 58 12.62 8.74 -0.74
C LEU A 58 11.77 9.67 -1.61
N ASP A 59 10.55 9.91 -1.17
CA ASP A 59 9.67 10.87 -1.80
C ASP A 59 9.88 12.24 -1.13
N GLY A 60 9.95 13.32 -1.91
CA GLY A 60 10.28 14.67 -1.40
C GLY A 60 9.23 15.29 -0.47
N ASP A 61 8.11 14.60 -0.25
CA ASP A 61 6.99 15.01 0.58
C ASP A 61 6.96 14.32 1.96
N GLY A 62 8.01 13.57 2.31
CA GLY A 62 8.11 12.84 3.58
C GLY A 62 7.60 11.39 3.52
N GLY A 63 7.28 10.90 2.32
CA GLY A 63 7.03 9.49 2.04
C GLY A 63 8.26 8.73 1.56
N PHE A 64 8.06 7.46 1.23
CA PHE A 64 9.01 6.65 0.49
C PHE A 64 8.26 5.64 -0.38
N SER A 65 8.88 5.25 -1.49
CA SER A 65 8.39 4.21 -2.37
C SER A 65 9.29 2.97 -2.35
N VAL A 66 8.67 1.81 -2.48
CA VAL A 66 9.34 0.51 -2.58
C VAL A 66 8.90 -0.15 -3.88
N THR A 67 9.87 -0.51 -4.72
CA THR A 67 9.66 -1.31 -5.93
C THR A 67 10.24 -2.69 -5.71
N SER A 68 9.45 -3.75 -5.90
CA SER A 68 9.91 -5.14 -5.77
C SER A 68 9.05 -6.05 -6.65
N GLY A 69 9.67 -6.96 -7.40
CA GLY A 69 8.96 -7.90 -8.29
C GLY A 69 8.10 -7.19 -9.35
N GLY A 70 8.59 -6.05 -9.86
CA GLY A 70 7.87 -5.21 -10.80
C GLY A 70 6.67 -4.44 -10.22
N GLN A 71 6.46 -4.44 -8.91
CA GLN A 71 5.40 -3.68 -8.25
C GLN A 71 5.96 -2.53 -7.42
N THR A 72 5.45 -1.32 -7.64
CA THR A 72 5.79 -0.14 -6.84
C THR A 72 4.67 0.20 -5.86
N ARG A 73 5.04 0.49 -4.61
CA ARG A 73 4.14 0.91 -3.53
C ARG A 73 4.69 2.16 -2.86
N ILE A 74 3.80 3.09 -2.56
CA ILE A 74 4.14 4.34 -1.86
C ILE A 74 3.64 4.25 -0.43
N PHE A 75 4.46 4.69 0.50
CA PHE A 75 4.15 4.72 1.91
C PHE A 75 4.40 6.11 2.47
N LYS A 76 3.43 6.63 3.22
CA LYS A 76 3.53 7.91 3.93
C LYS A 76 3.52 7.68 5.44
N PRO A 77 4.68 7.56 6.09
CA PRO A 77 4.76 7.37 7.54
C PRO A 77 4.29 8.61 8.28
N ILE A 78 3.62 8.43 9.42
CA ILE A 78 3.12 9.55 10.25
C ILE A 78 4.22 10.44 10.84
N SER A 79 5.50 10.04 10.73
CA SER A 79 6.63 10.81 11.21
C SER A 79 7.93 10.42 10.52
N VAL A 80 8.87 11.36 10.49
CA VAL A 80 10.24 11.16 10.00
C VAL A 80 10.94 10.04 10.77
N GLN A 81 10.72 9.92 12.08
CA GLN A 81 11.30 8.84 12.88
C GLN A 81 10.78 7.47 12.43
N THR A 82 9.47 7.32 12.24
CA THR A 82 8.87 6.06 11.74
C THR A 82 9.39 5.73 10.35
N MET A 83 9.54 6.74 9.49
CA MET A 83 10.13 6.58 8.16
C MET A 83 11.55 6.02 8.25
N TRP A 84 12.44 6.66 9.00
CA TRP A 84 13.82 6.19 9.14
C TRP A 84 13.92 4.78 9.73
N SER A 85 13.08 4.45 10.72
CA SER A 85 13.03 3.08 11.25
C SER A 85 12.64 2.06 10.19
N ALA A 86 11.66 2.36 9.33
CA ALA A 86 11.28 1.49 8.23
C ALA A 86 12.40 1.34 7.19
N LEU A 87 13.02 2.46 6.78
CA LEU A 87 14.10 2.47 5.79
C LEU A 87 15.31 1.64 6.24
N GLN A 88 15.70 1.74 7.52
CA GLN A 88 16.79 0.94 8.06
C GLN A 88 16.54 -0.56 7.91
N VAL A 89 15.32 -1.02 8.20
CA VAL A 89 14.94 -2.42 8.05
C VAL A 89 14.88 -2.82 6.58
N LEU A 90 14.32 -1.98 5.71
CA LEU A 90 14.22 -2.24 4.28
C LEU A 90 15.59 -2.33 3.60
N HIS A 91 16.52 -1.44 3.92
CA HIS A 91 17.88 -1.51 3.37
C HIS A 91 18.59 -2.80 3.77
N LYS A 92 18.41 -3.27 5.02
CA LYS A 92 18.92 -4.57 5.44
C LYS A 92 18.29 -5.71 4.64
N ALA A 93 16.97 -5.67 4.48
CA ALA A 93 16.22 -6.67 3.70
C ALA A 93 16.69 -6.74 2.24
N CYS A 94 16.91 -5.59 1.60
CA CYS A 94 17.39 -5.51 0.22
C CYS A 94 18.76 -6.19 0.07
N ASN A 95 19.69 -5.89 0.99
CA ASN A 95 21.03 -6.49 0.96
C ASN A 95 20.97 -8.02 1.12
N GLU A 96 20.10 -8.52 2.00
CA GLU A 96 19.89 -9.95 2.20
C GLU A 96 19.24 -10.61 0.97
N ALA A 97 18.24 -9.98 0.37
CA ALA A 97 17.55 -10.51 -0.81
C ALA A 97 18.47 -10.58 -2.04
N VAL A 98 19.34 -9.58 -2.22
CA VAL A 98 20.38 -9.58 -3.26
C VAL A 98 21.41 -10.67 -2.98
N SER A 99 21.93 -10.76 -1.75
CA SER A 99 22.98 -11.72 -1.38
C SER A 99 22.53 -13.17 -1.54
N ASN A 100 21.24 -13.45 -1.33
CA ASN A 100 20.64 -14.78 -1.46
C ASN A 100 19.95 -15.03 -2.81
N ASN A 101 20.00 -14.08 -3.75
CA ASN A 101 19.35 -14.17 -5.05
C ASN A 101 17.87 -14.55 -4.97
N TYR A 102 17.07 -13.84 -4.17
CA TYR A 102 15.63 -14.08 -4.14
C TYR A 102 14.97 -13.56 -5.42
N PHE A 103 14.22 -14.40 -6.13
CA PHE A 103 13.49 -14.01 -7.34
C PHE A 103 12.10 -14.68 -7.40
N PRO A 104 11.12 -14.04 -8.04
CA PRO A 104 9.79 -14.62 -8.24
C PRO A 104 9.88 -15.96 -8.99
N GLY A 105 9.18 -16.98 -8.49
CA GLY A 105 9.21 -18.34 -9.06
C GLY A 105 10.37 -19.21 -8.60
N GLY A 106 11.25 -18.69 -7.74
CA GLY A 106 12.21 -19.49 -6.97
C GLY A 106 11.56 -20.21 -5.79
N GLY A 107 12.38 -20.81 -4.92
CA GLY A 107 11.90 -21.43 -3.67
C GLY A 107 11.69 -20.44 -2.52
N ALA A 108 12.31 -19.26 -2.61
CA ALA A 108 12.24 -18.24 -1.57
C ALA A 108 10.87 -17.55 -1.54
N LEU A 109 10.44 -17.12 -0.35
CA LEU A 109 9.20 -16.36 -0.12
C LEU A 109 7.91 -17.11 -0.48
N ASN A 110 7.94 -18.43 -0.73
CA ASN A 110 6.75 -19.23 -1.06
C ASN A 110 5.66 -19.17 0.01
N TRP A 111 6.04 -18.98 1.28
CA TRP A 111 5.08 -18.81 2.38
C TRP A 111 4.23 -17.54 2.25
N THR A 112 4.69 -16.55 1.47
CA THR A 112 3.94 -15.30 1.26
C THR A 112 2.67 -15.51 0.43
N GLU A 113 2.58 -16.60 -0.34
CA GLU A 113 1.37 -16.97 -1.09
C GLU A 113 0.15 -17.14 -0.16
N TRP A 114 0.36 -17.59 1.07
CA TRP A 114 -0.71 -17.71 2.06
C TRP A 114 -1.33 -16.34 2.35
N TYR A 115 -0.50 -15.33 2.60
CA TYR A 115 -0.95 -13.96 2.82
C TYR A 115 -1.64 -13.40 1.57
N GLN A 116 -1.12 -13.71 0.39
CA GLN A 116 -1.67 -13.20 -0.86
C GLN A 116 -3.09 -13.73 -1.12
N LYS A 117 -3.36 -14.98 -0.75
CA LYS A 117 -4.71 -15.58 -0.77
C LYS A 117 -5.62 -15.06 0.35
N ALA A 118 -5.05 -14.50 1.42
CA ALA A 118 -5.77 -14.00 2.60
C ALA A 118 -6.12 -12.50 2.53
N VAL A 119 -5.77 -11.80 1.44
CA VAL A 119 -6.17 -10.39 1.24
C VAL A 119 -7.69 -10.28 1.25
N ASN A 120 -8.22 -9.47 2.17
CA ASN A 120 -9.66 -9.41 2.46
C ASN A 120 -10.17 -8.00 2.82
N SER A 121 -9.36 -6.96 2.63
CA SER A 121 -9.81 -5.58 2.82
C SER A 121 -10.79 -5.15 1.75
N ASP A 122 -11.63 -4.15 2.05
CA ASP A 122 -12.50 -3.53 1.06
C ASP A 122 -11.71 -3.02 -0.15
N GLN A 123 -12.32 -3.07 -1.34
CA GLN A 123 -11.67 -2.62 -2.59
C GLN A 123 -11.13 -1.18 -2.49
N SER A 124 -11.80 -0.30 -1.73
CA SER A 124 -11.32 1.07 -1.51
C SER A 124 -10.00 1.13 -0.74
N CYS A 125 -9.80 0.26 0.26
CA CYS A 125 -8.54 0.16 1.00
C CYS A 125 -7.44 -0.48 0.14
N ILE A 126 -7.79 -1.54 -0.59
CA ILE A 126 -6.88 -2.19 -1.54
C ILE A 126 -6.38 -1.18 -2.56
N ASN A 127 -7.26 -0.41 -3.21
CA ASN A 127 -6.86 0.61 -4.18
C ASN A 127 -5.91 1.65 -3.58
N GLU A 128 -6.12 2.04 -2.32
CA GLU A 128 -5.23 2.97 -1.61
C GLU A 128 -3.85 2.35 -1.31
N TRP A 129 -3.73 1.02 -1.20
CA TRP A 129 -2.42 0.33 -1.10
C TRP A 129 -1.77 0.20 -2.47
N LEU A 130 -2.60 0.03 -3.51
CA LEU A 130 -2.12 -0.24 -4.85
C LEU A 130 -1.84 1.02 -5.67
N ALA A 131 -2.21 2.20 -5.16
CA ALA A 131 -1.99 3.48 -5.82
C ALA A 131 -0.51 3.67 -6.16
N MET A 132 -0.25 4.01 -7.43
CA MET A 132 1.07 4.32 -7.97
C MET A 132 1.12 5.81 -8.34
N SER A 133 2.29 6.43 -8.23
CA SER A 133 2.50 7.87 -8.38
C SER A 133 2.01 8.41 -9.73
N ASP A 134 2.07 7.58 -10.77
CA ASP A 134 1.84 8.02 -12.16
C ASP A 134 0.42 7.76 -12.68
N LEU A 135 -0.48 7.17 -11.86
CA LEU A 135 -1.82 6.75 -12.32
C LEU A 135 -2.99 7.29 -11.49
N GLU A 136 -2.84 8.43 -10.81
CA GLU A 136 -3.98 9.16 -10.29
C GLU A 136 -4.58 10.08 -11.37
N SER A 137 -5.26 9.49 -12.37
CA SER A 137 -6.22 10.28 -13.13
C SER A 137 -7.43 10.54 -12.22
N VAL A 138 -7.58 11.77 -11.75
CA VAL A 138 -8.80 12.22 -11.07
C VAL A 138 -9.97 11.87 -11.96
N ARG A 139 -10.79 10.87 -11.59
CA ARG A 139 -12.08 10.68 -12.26
C ARG A 139 -12.87 11.96 -11.99
N PRO A 140 -13.33 12.68 -13.02
CA PRO A 140 -14.18 13.84 -12.79
C PRO A 140 -15.39 13.38 -11.98
N THR A 141 -15.69 14.09 -10.89
CA THR A 141 -16.92 13.90 -10.13
C THR A 141 -18.09 13.99 -11.10
N SER A 142 -18.94 12.97 -11.09
CA SER A 142 -20.12 12.89 -11.95
C SER A 142 -20.89 14.21 -11.91
N PRO A 143 -21.24 14.83 -13.05
CA PRO A 143 -21.95 16.10 -13.04
C PRO A 143 -23.28 15.91 -12.33
N SER A 144 -23.52 16.72 -11.30
CA SER A 144 -24.85 16.87 -10.72
C SER A 144 -25.78 17.31 -11.85
N ILE A 145 -26.84 16.54 -12.07
CA ILE A 145 -27.90 16.88 -13.03
C ILE A 145 -28.54 18.17 -12.53
N PHE A 146 -28.12 19.30 -13.11
CA PHE A 146 -28.86 20.55 -13.05
C PHE A 146 -30.08 20.35 -13.94
N SER A 147 -31.22 20.05 -13.33
CA SER A 147 -32.51 20.07 -14.00
C SER A 147 -32.89 21.53 -14.28
N ASP A 148 -32.43 22.05 -15.41
CA ASP A 148 -33.04 23.20 -16.08
C ASP A 148 -34.34 22.72 -16.74
N GLN A 149 -35.49 23.07 -16.16
CA GLN A 149 -36.74 23.12 -16.92
C GLN A 149 -37.08 24.58 -17.17
N PHE A 150 -36.69 25.04 -18.36
CA PHE A 150 -37.09 26.30 -18.93
C PHE A 150 -38.48 26.18 -19.56
N VAL A 151 -39.26 27.24 -19.36
CA VAL A 151 -40.44 27.71 -20.13
C VAL A 151 -41.80 27.07 -19.82
N GLN A 152 -42.69 27.87 -19.23
CA GLN A 152 -43.92 28.31 -19.92
C GLN A 152 -44.28 29.75 -19.54
N ASN A 153 -44.02 30.65 -20.49
CA ASN A 153 -44.65 31.97 -20.58
C ASN A 153 -46.16 31.77 -20.83
N TRP A 154 -47.00 32.39 -20.01
CA TRP A 154 -48.29 32.92 -20.47
C TRP A 154 -48.48 34.34 -19.94
N SER A 155 -48.99 35.16 -20.85
CA SER A 155 -48.85 36.60 -20.93
C SER A 155 -50.05 37.34 -20.34
N SER A 156 -49.77 38.58 -19.93
CA SER A 156 -50.63 39.77 -20.08
C SER A 156 -51.80 39.98 -19.12
N GLY A 157 -51.92 41.25 -18.69
CA GLY A 157 -53.22 41.91 -18.48
C GLY A 157 -53.54 42.24 -17.05
#